data_AF-A0A851GTJ5-F1
#
_entry.id   AF-A0A851GTJ5-F1
#
_cell.length_a   1.000
_cell.length_b   1.000
_cell.length_c   1.000
_cell.angle_alpha   90.00
_cell.angle_beta   90.00
_cell.angle_gamma   90.00
#
_symmetry.space_group_name_H-M   'P 1'
#
loop_
_entity.id
_entity.type
_entity.pdbx_description
1 polymer ?
#
loop_
_entity_poly.entity_id
_entity_poly.type
_entity_poly.pdbx_seq_one_letter_code
_entity_poly.pdbx_strand_id
1 'polypeptide(L)'
;MHNIRSNFIKILKVVKEILSEQINEKGNYTRRGTVPKFSDIEVIALSLTSECLVIDSENLLFSKLATEYVGDFDNLISRRQYNDRRKSLFEKTEIARKSMAERLNKQSYVFAIDSMPLEIYKISRGQRNQMGKES
;
A
#
# COMPACT_ATOMS: atom_id res chain seq x y z
N MET A 1 -17.32 -4.82 3.06
CA MET A 1 -16.16 -5.21 3.90
C MET A 1 -15.42 -3.95 4.36
N HIS A 2 -15.84 -3.31 5.44
CA HIS A 2 -15.31 -2.01 5.89
C HIS A 2 -14.51 -2.07 7.21
N ASN A 3 -13.93 -3.23 7.55
CA ASN A 3 -13.13 -3.36 8.76
C ASN A 3 -11.63 -3.16 8.44
N ILE A 4 -11.06 -2.06 8.94
CA ILE A 4 -9.63 -1.70 8.74
C ILE A 4 -8.73 -2.80 9.30
N ARG A 5 -8.99 -3.29 10.52
CA ARG A 5 -8.19 -4.35 11.17
C ARG A 5 -8.17 -5.62 10.33
N SER A 6 -9.33 -6.10 9.89
CA SER A 6 -9.40 -7.36 9.14
C SER A 6 -8.66 -7.28 7.79
N ASN A 7 -8.79 -6.16 7.08
CA ASN A 7 -8.09 -5.96 5.82
C ASN A 7 -6.58 -5.79 6.05
N PHE A 8 -6.20 -5.05 7.09
CA PHE A 8 -4.81 -4.88 7.50
C PHE A 8 -4.13 -6.22 7.78
N ILE A 9 -4.75 -7.13 8.55
CA ILE A 9 -4.17 -8.45 8.85
C ILE A 9 -3.95 -9.28 7.57
N LYS A 10 -4.92 -9.25 6.65
CA LYS A 10 -4.82 -9.97 5.37
C LYS A 10 -3.68 -9.42 4.51
N ILE A 11 -3.63 -8.10 4.35
CA ILE A 11 -2.58 -7.42 3.57
C ILE A 11 -1.22 -7.63 4.21
N LEU A 12 -1.11 -7.53 5.54
CA LEU A 12 0.12 -7.75 6.29
C LEU A 12 0.72 -9.12 6.01
N LYS A 13 -0.11 -10.17 6.00
CA LYS A 13 0.33 -11.54 5.67
C LYS A 13 0.94 -11.60 4.26
N VAL A 14 0.26 -11.04 3.26
CA VAL A 14 0.72 -11.04 1.86
C VAL A 14 2.01 -10.24 1.70
N VAL A 15 2.09 -9.04 2.28
CA VAL A 15 3.29 -8.20 2.21
C VAL A 15 4.47 -8.88 2.88
N LYS A 16 4.26 -9.54 4.02
CA LYS A 16 5.30 -10.31 4.72
C LYS A 16 5.81 -11.48 3.88
N GLU A 17 4.94 -12.17 3.16
CA GLU A 17 5.33 -13.25 2.23
C GLU A 17 6.11 -12.72 1.01
N ILE A 18 5.82 -11.52 0.53
CA ILE A 18 6.51 -10.92 -0.62
C ILE A 18 7.89 -10.38 -0.24
N LEU A 19 8.01 -9.78 0.96
CA LEU A 19 9.21 -9.09 1.39
C LEU A 19 10.09 -9.91 2.34
N SER A 20 9.73 -11.18 2.59
CA SER A 20 10.36 -12.06 3.58
C SER A 20 11.89 -12.13 3.50
N GLU A 21 12.44 -12.11 2.29
CA GLU A 21 13.89 -12.21 2.06
C GLU A 21 14.65 -10.90 2.36
N GLN A 22 13.96 -9.75 2.35
CA GLN A 22 14.59 -8.43 2.49
C GLN A 22 14.49 -7.84 3.90
N ILE A 23 13.71 -8.49 4.77
CA ILE A 23 13.35 -7.99 6.11
C ILE A 23 14.05 -8.81 7.18
N ASN A 24 14.27 -8.23 8.35
CA ASN A 24 14.69 -8.97 9.53
C ASN A 24 13.51 -9.71 10.19
N GLU A 25 13.81 -10.53 11.20
CA GLU A 25 12.80 -11.28 12.00
C GLU A 25 11.70 -10.37 12.60
N LYS A 26 12.04 -9.10 12.87
CA LYS A 26 11.12 -8.09 13.42
C LYS A 26 10.34 -7.33 12.34
N GLY A 27 10.46 -7.72 11.07
CA GLY A 27 9.74 -7.11 9.97
C GLY A 27 10.22 -5.70 9.59
N ASN A 28 11.49 -5.40 9.82
CA ASN A 28 12.11 -4.13 9.48
C ASN A 28 13.24 -4.31 8.47
N TYR A 29 13.48 -3.27 7.67
CA TYR A 29 14.68 -3.19 6.86
C TYR A 29 15.90 -2.89 7.73
N THR A 30 17.07 -3.34 7.28
CA THR A 30 18.32 -3.05 7.97
C THR A 30 18.59 -1.55 7.92
N ARG A 31 18.73 -0.95 9.11
CA ARG A 31 19.00 0.48 9.28
C ARG A 31 19.79 0.72 10.55
N ARG A 32 20.54 1.83 10.57
CA ARG A 32 21.23 2.28 11.78
C ARG A 32 20.23 2.94 12.73
N GLY A 33 20.39 2.72 14.04
CA GLY A 33 19.58 3.34 15.08
C GLY A 33 18.52 2.42 15.68
N THR A 34 17.53 3.02 16.35
CA THR A 34 16.56 2.30 17.17
C THR A 34 15.54 1.52 16.33
N VAL A 35 15.23 0.31 16.79
CA VAL A 35 14.15 -0.51 16.24
C VAL A 35 12.81 0.19 16.50
N PRO A 36 11.98 0.41 15.47
CA PRO A 36 10.72 1.12 15.65
C PRO A 36 9.70 0.24 16.37
N LYS A 37 8.74 0.86 17.09
CA LYS A 37 7.63 0.16 17.72
C LYS A 37 6.70 -0.51 16.71
N PHE A 38 6.35 0.24 15.66
CA PHE A 38 5.61 -0.26 14.50
C PHE A 38 6.61 -0.67 13.42
N SER A 39 6.56 -1.88 12.93
CA SER A 39 7.53 -2.39 11.95
C SER A 39 7.38 -1.73 10.56
N ASP A 40 8.43 -1.81 9.74
CA ASP A 40 8.37 -1.24 8.38
C ASP A 40 7.29 -1.94 7.53
N ILE A 41 7.10 -3.25 7.70
CA ILE A 41 6.05 -4.01 7.02
C ILE A 41 4.67 -3.56 7.47
N GLU A 42 4.47 -3.30 8.76
CA GLU A 42 3.19 -2.79 9.24
C GLU A 42 2.88 -1.39 8.67
N VAL A 43 3.89 -0.54 8.49
CA VAL A 43 3.71 0.76 7.80
C VAL A 43 3.26 0.54 6.34
N ILE A 44 3.94 -0.35 5.61
CA ILE A 44 3.61 -0.68 4.22
C ILE A 44 2.20 -1.26 4.13
N ALA A 45 1.88 -2.24 4.97
CA ALA A 45 0.58 -2.88 5.01
C ALA A 45 -0.53 -1.89 5.34
N LEU A 46 -0.32 -0.97 6.29
CA LEU A 46 -1.31 0.06 6.63
C LEU A 46 -1.53 1.04 5.47
N SER A 47 -0.47 1.44 4.76
CA SER A 47 -0.57 2.28 3.55
C SER A 47 -1.40 1.62 2.45
N LEU A 48 -1.10 0.35 2.14
CA LEU A 48 -1.87 -0.40 1.15
C LEU A 48 -3.31 -0.63 1.61
N THR A 49 -3.54 -0.82 2.91
CA THR A 49 -4.89 -0.96 3.46
C THR A 49 -5.71 0.32 3.31
N SER A 50 -5.11 1.50 3.56
CA SER A 50 -5.80 2.77 3.35
C SER A 50 -6.11 3.01 1.87
N GLU A 51 -5.19 2.66 0.97
CA GLU A 51 -5.43 2.72 -0.48
C GLU A 51 -6.58 1.79 -0.90
N CYS A 52 -6.59 0.52 -0.44
CA CYS A 52 -7.65 -0.44 -0.74
C CYS A 52 -9.03 0.00 -0.20
N LEU A 53 -9.05 0.78 0.89
CA LEU A 53 -10.27 1.31 1.49
C LEU A 53 -10.65 2.70 0.96
N VAL A 54 -9.89 3.23 -0.01
CA VAL A 54 -10.10 4.56 -0.61
C VAL A 54 -10.10 5.67 0.46
N ILE A 55 -9.21 5.54 1.45
CA ILE A 55 -9.00 6.54 2.49
C ILE A 55 -7.76 7.35 2.13
N ASP A 56 -7.97 8.43 1.39
CA ASP A 56 -6.88 9.28 0.89
C ASP A 56 -6.37 10.27 1.96
N SER A 57 -7.19 10.56 2.99
CA SER A 57 -6.81 11.47 4.07
C SER A 57 -6.16 10.71 5.22
N GLU A 58 -4.88 10.98 5.49
CA GLU A 58 -4.20 10.40 6.64
C GLU A 58 -4.78 10.91 7.95
N ASN A 59 -5.31 12.13 7.96
CA ASN A 59 -5.99 12.66 9.14
C ASN A 59 -7.23 11.82 9.46
N LEU A 60 -8.05 11.52 8.45
CA LEU A 60 -9.20 10.64 8.60
C LEU A 60 -8.79 9.23 9.04
N LEU A 61 -7.75 8.65 8.44
CA LEU A 61 -7.23 7.33 8.81
C LEU A 61 -6.86 7.30 10.30
N PHE A 62 -6.04 8.24 10.77
CA PHE A 62 -5.61 8.28 12.16
C PHE A 62 -6.74 8.61 13.14
N SER A 63 -7.70 9.45 12.75
CA SER A 63 -8.90 9.69 13.55
C SER A 63 -9.72 8.41 13.73
N LYS A 64 -9.91 7.61 12.66
CA LYS A 64 -10.60 6.32 12.74
C LYS A 64 -9.85 5.31 13.61
N LEU A 65 -8.54 5.19 13.41
CA LEU A 65 -7.71 4.29 14.21
C LEU A 65 -7.77 4.63 15.70
N ALA A 66 -7.83 5.92 16.04
CA ALA A 66 -7.89 6.40 17.42
C ALA A 66 -9.29 6.39 18.05
N THR A 67 -10.36 6.17 17.29
CA THR A 67 -11.75 6.21 17.79
C THR A 67 -12.44 4.86 17.69
N GLU A 68 -12.39 4.24 16.52
CA GLU A 68 -13.11 2.99 16.20
C GLU A 68 -12.26 1.74 16.48
N TYR A 69 -10.93 1.85 16.41
CA TYR A 69 -9.99 0.72 16.47
C TYR A 69 -9.02 0.83 17.67
N VAL A 70 -9.48 1.45 18.76
CA VAL A 70 -8.69 1.60 19.99
C VAL A 70 -8.42 0.21 20.58
N GLY A 71 -7.14 -0.16 20.70
CA GLY A 71 -6.71 -1.49 21.18
C GLY A 71 -6.52 -2.54 20.07
N ASP A 72 -6.83 -2.21 18.82
CA ASP A 72 -6.53 -3.09 17.68
C ASP A 72 -5.10 -2.86 17.14
N PHE A 73 -4.53 -1.69 17.42
CA PHE A 73 -3.22 -1.24 16.96
C PHE A 73 -2.36 -0.74 18.14
N ASP A 74 -2.02 -1.63 19.07
CA ASP A 74 -1.31 -1.28 20.32
C ASP A 74 0.06 -0.60 20.11
N ASN A 75 0.72 -0.88 18.98
CA ASN A 75 2.02 -0.31 18.63
C ASN A 75 1.94 0.85 17.64
N LEU A 76 0.77 1.46 17.45
CA LEU A 76 0.58 2.54 16.48
C LEU A 76 1.47 3.73 16.81
N ILE A 77 2.26 4.16 15.83
CA ILE A 77 3.09 5.36 15.90
C ILE A 77 2.27 6.62 15.64
N SER A 78 2.83 7.79 15.96
CA SER A 78 2.16 9.06 15.63
C SER A 78 1.98 9.24 14.12
N ARG A 79 0.94 9.98 13.71
CA ARG A 79 0.69 10.34 12.30
C ARG A 79 1.91 10.91 11.58
N ARG A 80 2.68 11.77 12.27
CA ARG A 80 3.92 12.35 11.72
C ARG A 80 4.96 11.27 11.43
N GLN A 81 5.26 10.41 12.41
CA GLN A 81 6.22 9.32 12.24
C GLN A 81 5.78 8.35 11.15
N TYR A 82 4.47 8.07 11.05
CA TYR A 82 3.93 7.26 9.97
C TYR A 82 4.17 7.90 8.60
N ASN A 83 3.87 9.19 8.45
CA ASN A 83 4.06 9.90 7.19
C ASN A 83 5.53 9.93 6.74
N ASP A 84 6.45 10.23 7.66
CA ASP A 84 7.88 10.28 7.37
C ASP A 84 8.39 8.89 6.93
N ARG A 85 7.94 7.83 7.61
CA ARG A 85 8.33 6.45 7.28
C ARG A 85 7.67 5.94 6.00
N ARG A 86 6.39 6.25 5.76
CA ARG A 86 5.69 5.90 4.52
C ARG A 86 6.41 6.49 3.32
N LYS A 87 6.88 7.74 3.42
CA LYS A 87 7.72 8.38 2.39
C LYS A 87 9.05 7.63 2.19
N SER A 88 9.74 7.31 3.28
CA SER A 88 11.02 6.58 3.21
C SER A 88 10.88 5.15 2.65
N LEU A 89 9.71 4.52 2.83
CA LEU A 89 9.43 3.14 2.38
C LEU A 89 8.71 3.10 1.03
N PHE A 90 8.58 4.23 0.34
CA PHE A 90 7.80 4.34 -0.89
C PHE A 90 8.26 3.34 -1.97
N GLU A 91 9.56 3.30 -2.25
CA GLU A 91 10.14 2.39 -3.25
C GLU A 91 9.90 0.91 -2.89
N LYS A 92 9.99 0.57 -1.61
CA LYS A 92 9.73 -0.78 -1.11
C LYS A 92 8.26 -1.16 -1.23
N THR A 93 7.38 -0.21 -0.99
CA THR A 93 5.93 -0.35 -1.20
C THR A 93 5.61 -0.58 -2.67
N GLU A 94 6.30 0.12 -3.58
CA GLU A 94 6.16 -0.06 -5.03
C GLU A 94 6.54 -1.48 -5.47
N ILE A 95 7.65 -2.01 -4.97
CA ILE A 95 8.07 -3.40 -5.24
C ILE A 95 7.00 -4.38 -4.78
N ALA A 96 6.46 -4.19 -3.56
CA ALA A 96 5.40 -5.03 -3.04
C ALA A 96 4.14 -4.96 -3.94
N ARG A 97 3.74 -3.76 -4.36
CA ARG A 97 2.56 -3.55 -5.23
C ARG A 97 2.74 -4.24 -6.59
N LYS A 98 3.90 -4.08 -7.22
CA LYS A 98 4.20 -4.74 -8.50
C LYS A 98 4.18 -6.26 -8.37
N SER A 99 4.81 -6.80 -7.33
CA SER A 99 4.79 -8.24 -7.08
C SER A 99 3.39 -8.78 -6.82
N MET A 100 2.56 -8.04 -6.08
CA MET A 100 1.13 -8.38 -5.91
C MET A 100 0.38 -8.38 -7.24
N ALA A 101 0.55 -7.34 -8.05
CA ALA A 101 -0.09 -7.23 -9.36
C ALA A 101 0.33 -8.36 -10.29
N GLU A 102 1.62 -8.72 -10.33
CA GLU A 102 2.13 -9.84 -11.12
C GLU A 102 1.52 -11.18 -10.68
N ARG A 103 1.40 -11.42 -9.37
CA ARG A 103 0.76 -12.65 -8.85
C ARG A 103 -0.71 -12.73 -9.24
N LEU A 104 -1.44 -11.61 -9.14
CA LEU A 104 -2.85 -11.54 -9.54
C LEU A 104 -3.03 -11.73 -11.06
N ASN A 105 -2.18 -11.10 -11.86
CA ASN A 105 -2.22 -11.21 -13.31
C ASN A 105 -1.94 -12.63 -13.79
N LYS A 106 -1.01 -13.36 -13.15
CA LYS A 106 -0.75 -14.79 -13.46
C LYS A 106 -1.95 -15.69 -13.21
N GLN A 107 -2.84 -15.32 -12.30
CA GLN A 107 -4.03 -16.08 -11.95
C GLN A 107 -5.27 -15.66 -12.75
N SER A 108 -5.19 -14.57 -13.50
CA SER A 108 -6.32 -13.97 -14.22
C SER A 108 -6.24 -14.31 -15.71
N TYR A 109 -7.29 -14.97 -16.22
CA TYR A 109 -7.41 -15.27 -17.66
C TYR A 109 -8.16 -14.17 -18.44
N VAL A 110 -8.79 -13.24 -17.72
CA VAL A 110 -9.59 -12.14 -18.29
C VAL A 110 -9.17 -10.85 -17.62
N PHE A 111 -8.79 -9.87 -18.43
CA PHE A 111 -8.43 -8.52 -17.98
C PHE A 111 -9.53 -7.55 -18.43
N ALA A 112 -10.13 -6.85 -17.47
CA ALA A 112 -11.00 -5.71 -17.77
C ALA A 112 -10.13 -4.46 -17.89
N ILE A 113 -10.00 -3.94 -19.11
CA ILE A 113 -9.31 -2.67 -19.35
C ILE A 113 -10.35 -1.56 -19.16
N ASP A 114 -10.33 -0.91 -18.01
CA ASP A 114 -11.11 0.31 -17.80
C ASP A 114 -10.41 1.47 -18.53
N SER A 115 -11.08 2.07 -19.50
CA SER A 115 -10.54 3.22 -20.21
C SER A 115 -10.70 4.45 -19.32
N MET A 116 -9.58 4.93 -18.76
CA MET A 116 -9.61 6.20 -18.02
C MET A 116 -10.17 7.30 -18.93
N PRO A 117 -11.20 8.05 -18.50
CA PRO A 117 -11.80 9.07 -19.34
C PRO A 117 -10.75 10.15 -19.65
N LEU A 118 -10.44 10.30 -20.95
CA LEU A 118 -9.60 11.41 -21.41
C LEU A 118 -10.41 12.69 -21.30
N GLU A 119 -9.83 13.69 -20.61
CA GLU A 119 -10.40 15.03 -20.62
C GLU A 119 -10.63 15.48 -22.07
N ILE A 120 -11.80 16.03 -22.38
CA ILE A 120 -12.28 16.29 -23.75
C ILE A 120 -11.27 17.12 -24.57
N TYR A 121 -10.44 17.94 -23.93
CA TYR A 121 -9.42 18.76 -24.59
C TYR A 121 -8.11 18.00 -24.94
N LYS A 122 -7.94 16.76 -24.49
CA LYS A 122 -6.78 15.89 -24.79
C LYS A 122 -6.95 15.00 -26.03
N ILE A 123 -8.05 15.10 -26.78
CA ILE A 123 -8.22 14.37 -28.05
C ILE A 123 -7.04 14.63 -29.01
N SER A 124 -6.53 15.87 -29.05
CA SER A 124 -5.33 16.25 -29.82
C SER A 124 -4.06 15.47 -29.43
N ARG A 125 -3.99 14.95 -28.20
CA ARG A 125 -2.89 14.15 -27.66
C ARG A 125 -3.19 12.65 -27.63
N GLY A 126 -4.36 12.21 -28.08
CA GLY A 126 -4.75 10.78 -28.12
C GLY A 126 -3.77 9.93 -28.91
N GLN A 127 -3.19 10.48 -29.98
CA GLN A 127 -2.16 9.81 -30.79
C GLN A 127 -0.83 9.58 -30.04
N ARG A 128 -0.55 10.35 -28.98
CA ARG A 128 0.65 10.19 -28.13
C ARG A 128 0.43 9.20 -26.98
N ASN A 129 -0.79 8.69 -26.79
CA ASN A 129 -1.03 7.65 -25.81
C ASN A 129 -0.34 6.36 -26.30
N GLN A 130 0.58 5.85 -25.48
CA GLN A 130 1.34 4.62 -25.75
C GLN A 130 0.73 3.40 -25.05
N MET A 131 -0.29 3.57 -24.19
CA MET A 131 -0.98 2.42 -23.59
C MET A 131 -1.74 1.62 -24.64
N GLY A 132 -1.51 0.30 -24.66
CA GLY A 132 -2.23 -0.63 -25.55
C GLY A 132 -1.84 -0.56 -27.02
N LYS A 133 -0.84 0.25 -27.40
CA LYS A 133 -0.17 0.11 -28.71
C LYS A 133 0.85 -1.02 -28.55
N GLU A 134 0.40 -2.24 -28.82
CA GLU A 134 1.08 -3.48 -28.45
C GLU A 134 2.42 -3.74 -29.17
N SER A 135 3.17 -4.66 -28.53
CA SER A 135 4.22 -5.57 -29.03
C SER A 135 5.67 -5.15 -28.81
#